data_AF-A0A1Y4AYT2-F1
#
_entry.id   AF-A0A1Y4AYT2-F1
#
_cell.length_a   1.000
_cell.length_b   1.000
_cell.length_c   1.000
_cell.angle_alpha   90.00
_cell.angle_beta   90.00
_cell.angle_gamma   90.00
#
_symmetry.space_group_name_H-M   'P 1'
#
loop_
_entity.id
_entity.type
_entity.pdbx_description
1 polymer ?
#
loop_
_entity_poly.entity_id
_entity_poly.type
_entity_poly.pdbx_seq_one_letter_code
_entity_poly.pdbx_strand_id
1 'polypeptide(L)'
;MRRVYCVTMPNGIQYGIPAGYIAHLYAKFYEETGEDYSDNYKTMLRWFDTNNFEFEDWAKNNLDWTDVKDYAFVLPPEKILTCDYEDGWVNGDAKLLHEIPPSAVHAYEQVEKYMAAANIQIEEGDAHDKN
;
A
#
# COMPACT_ATOMS: atom_id res chain seq x y z
N MET A 1 -0.54 -5.14 20.33
CA MET A 1 -0.53 -5.60 18.92
C MET A 1 -1.19 -4.52 18.05
N ARG A 2 -0.74 -4.36 16.81
CA ARG A 2 -1.42 -3.51 15.81
C ARG A 2 -2.56 -4.33 15.20
N ARG A 3 -3.76 -3.75 15.08
CA ARG A 3 -4.98 -4.41 14.58
C ARG A 3 -5.36 -3.82 13.23
N VAL A 4 -5.56 -4.69 12.24
CA VAL A 4 -5.87 -4.28 10.86
C VAL A 4 -7.08 -5.07 10.40
N TYR A 5 -8.15 -4.35 10.03
CA TYR A 5 -9.30 -4.92 9.34
C TYR A 5 -9.01 -4.92 7.84
N CYS A 6 -9.04 -6.10 7.22
CA CYS A 6 -8.70 -6.29 5.81
C CYS A 6 -9.96 -6.45 4.97
N VAL A 7 -10.06 -5.70 3.87
CA VAL A 7 -11.13 -5.84 2.88
C VAL A 7 -10.52 -6.06 1.51
N THR A 8 -11.00 -7.09 0.80
CA THR A 8 -10.65 -7.33 -0.60
C THR A 8 -11.63 -6.58 -1.50
N MET A 9 -11.12 -5.64 -2.30
CA MET A 9 -11.92 -4.86 -3.24
C MET A 9 -12.27 -5.68 -4.49
N PRO A 10 -13.29 -5.28 -5.29
CA PRO A 10 -13.69 -6.00 -6.51
C PRO A 10 -12.57 -6.17 -7.55
N ASN A 11 -11.54 -5.32 -7.53
CA ASN A 11 -10.36 -5.43 -8.39
C ASN A 11 -9.28 -6.39 -7.83
N GLY A 12 -9.56 -7.09 -6.73
CA GLY A 12 -8.65 -8.04 -6.08
C GLY A 12 -7.61 -7.40 -5.16
N ILE A 13 -7.55 -6.07 -5.06
CA ILE A 13 -6.63 -5.38 -4.16
C ILE A 13 -7.15 -5.46 -2.73
N GLN A 14 -6.28 -5.88 -1.81
CA GLN A 14 -6.57 -5.87 -0.38
C GLN A 14 -6.18 -4.54 0.24
N TYR A 15 -7.10 -3.95 1.00
CA TYR A 15 -6.84 -2.76 1.80
C TYR A 15 -6.94 -3.10 3.28
N GLY A 16 -5.93 -2.66 4.04
CA GLY A 16 -5.94 -2.67 5.49
C GLY A 16 -6.45 -1.35 6.03
N ILE A 17 -7.38 -1.41 6.97
CA ILE A 17 -7.89 -0.27 7.73
C ILE A 17 -7.51 -0.49 9.21
N PRO A 18 -6.87 0.47 9.89
CA PRO A 18 -6.58 0.35 11.32
C PRO A 18 -7.88 0.15 12.13
N ALA A 19 -8.00 -0.98 12.84
CA ALA A 19 -9.21 -1.27 13.61
C ALA A 19 -9.45 -0.23 14.72
N GLY A 20 -8.40 0.41 15.21
CA GLY A 20 -8.51 1.55 16.14
C GLY A 20 -9.19 2.77 15.53
N TYR A 21 -9.01 3.02 14.24
CA TYR A 21 -9.71 4.12 13.58
C TYR A 21 -11.20 3.80 13.41
N ILE A 22 -11.54 2.57 13.04
CA ILE A 22 -12.95 2.11 13.01
C ILE A 22 -13.59 2.21 14.41
N ALA A 23 -12.87 1.78 15.46
CA ALA A 23 -13.33 1.90 16.84
C ALA A 23 -13.54 3.36 17.28
N HIS A 24 -12.72 4.28 16.77
CA HIS A 24 -12.91 5.72 16.99
C HIS A 24 -14.21 6.23 16.35
N LEU A 25 -14.50 5.85 15.10
CA LEU A 25 -15.73 6.24 14.42
C LEU A 25 -16.97 5.69 15.12
N TYR A 26 -16.94 4.42 15.56
CA TYR A 26 -17.98 3.82 16.39
C TYR A 26 -18.21 4.61 17.68
N ALA A 27 -17.13 4.89 18.40
CA ALA A 27 -17.23 5.62 19.66
C ALA A 27 -17.76 7.05 19.47
N LYS A 28 -17.39 7.72 18.37
CA LYS A 28 -17.92 9.06 18.04
C LYS A 28 -19.41 9.04 17.70
N PHE A 29 -19.84 8.07 16.91
CA PHE A 29 -21.25 7.91 16.53
C PHE A 29 -22.16 7.82 17.77
N TYR A 30 -21.77 7.02 18.77
CA TYR A 30 -22.58 6.85 19.98
C TYR A 30 -22.33 7.91 21.07
N GLU A 31 -21.17 8.59 21.04
CA GLU A 31 -20.93 9.79 21.87
C GLU A 31 -21.95 10.88 21.57
N GLU A 32 -22.36 11.04 20.31
CA GLU A 32 -23.43 11.97 19.90
C GLU A 32 -24.79 11.62 20.53
N THR A 33 -25.01 10.34 20.87
CA THR A 33 -26.21 9.87 21.58
C THR A 33 -26.06 9.85 23.10
N GLY A 34 -24.92 10.29 23.63
CA GLY A 34 -24.64 10.41 25.06
C GLY A 34 -23.96 9.19 25.70
N GLU A 35 -23.49 8.23 24.90
CA GLU A 35 -22.71 7.10 25.41
C GLU A 35 -21.23 7.47 25.65
N ASP A 36 -20.55 6.67 26.48
CA ASP A 36 -19.13 6.91 26.78
C ASP A 36 -18.23 6.48 25.62
N TYR A 37 -17.45 7.43 25.11
CA TYR A 37 -16.49 7.19 24.03
C TYR A 37 -15.47 6.11 24.38
N SER A 38 -14.91 6.13 25.59
CA SER A 38 -13.84 5.20 25.98
C SER A 38 -14.35 3.76 26.03
N ASP A 39 -15.55 3.54 26.53
CA ASP A 39 -16.15 2.22 26.67
C ASP A 39 -16.56 1.65 25.31
N ASN A 40 -17.09 2.49 24.43
CA ASN A 40 -17.43 2.11 23.06
C ASN A 40 -16.18 1.80 22.22
N TYR A 41 -15.14 2.61 22.33
CA TYR A 41 -13.85 2.35 21.68
C TYR A 41 -13.25 1.00 22.13
N LYS A 42 -13.23 0.74 23.45
CA LYS A 42 -12.75 -0.53 24.02
C LYS A 42 -13.61 -1.71 23.58
N THR A 43 -14.93 -1.52 23.48
CA THR A 43 -15.86 -2.55 23.02
C THR A 43 -15.58 -2.97 21.59
N MET A 44 -15.39 -2.03 20.66
CA MET A 44 -15.03 -2.37 19.27
C MET A 44 -13.69 -3.10 19.19
N LEU A 45 -12.68 -2.66 19.94
CA LEU A 45 -11.39 -3.37 19.96
C LEU A 45 -11.49 -4.77 20.56
N ARG A 46 -12.33 -4.95 21.59
CA ARG A 46 -12.62 -6.27 22.15
C ARG A 46 -13.31 -7.16 21.11
N TRP A 47 -14.33 -6.65 20.41
CA TRP A 47 -15.00 -7.40 19.35
C TRP A 47 -14.02 -7.84 18.27
N PHE A 48 -13.14 -6.95 17.82
CA PHE A 48 -12.06 -7.29 16.90
C PHE A 48 -11.17 -8.42 17.46
N ASP A 49 -10.66 -8.28 18.69
CA ASP A 49 -9.74 -9.26 19.30
C ASP A 49 -10.38 -10.64 19.50
N THR A 50 -11.70 -10.67 19.70
CA THR A 50 -12.46 -11.93 19.89
C THR A 50 -13.06 -12.48 18.60
N ASN A 51 -12.77 -11.86 17.43
CA ASN A 51 -13.41 -12.18 16.14
C ASN A 51 -14.95 -12.18 16.24
N ASN A 52 -15.50 -11.23 16.99
CA ASN A 52 -16.94 -11.07 17.11
C ASN A 52 -17.47 -10.38 15.85
N PHE A 53 -18.51 -10.97 15.24
CA PHE A 53 -19.12 -10.49 14.00
C PHE A 53 -19.61 -9.04 14.10
N GLU A 54 -19.98 -8.57 15.29
CA GLU A 54 -20.47 -7.20 15.53
C GLU A 54 -19.49 -6.11 15.05
N PHE A 55 -18.17 -6.37 15.12
CA PHE A 55 -17.18 -5.42 14.58
C PHE A 55 -17.36 -5.22 13.06
N GLU A 56 -17.47 -6.34 12.34
CA GLU A 56 -17.59 -6.33 10.88
C GLU A 56 -18.96 -5.86 10.43
N ASP A 57 -20.03 -6.31 11.10
CA ASP A 57 -21.40 -5.92 10.79
C ASP A 57 -21.59 -4.41 10.93
N TRP A 58 -21.18 -3.85 12.07
CA TRP A 58 -21.31 -2.41 12.29
C TRP A 58 -20.48 -1.62 11.27
N ALA A 59 -19.22 -2.01 11.03
CA ALA A 59 -18.36 -1.31 10.08
C ALA A 59 -18.95 -1.31 8.66
N LYS A 60 -19.50 -2.44 8.20
CA LYS A 60 -20.10 -2.55 6.86
C LYS A 60 -21.43 -1.83 6.72
N ASN A 61 -22.23 -1.78 7.78
CA ASN A 61 -23.56 -1.19 7.73
C ASN A 61 -23.57 0.32 8.00
N ASN A 62 -22.51 0.88 8.62
CA ASN A 62 -22.48 2.27 9.07
C ASN A 62 -21.36 3.12 8.48
N LEU A 63 -20.34 2.52 7.83
CA LEU A 63 -19.25 3.27 7.21
C LEU A 63 -19.26 3.11 5.68
N ASP A 64 -19.03 4.23 5.01
CA ASP A 64 -18.70 4.28 3.60
C ASP A 64 -17.18 4.23 3.40
N TRP A 65 -16.74 3.91 2.18
CA TRP A 65 -15.32 3.96 1.83
C TRP A 65 -14.71 5.35 2.10
N THR A 66 -15.49 6.41 1.89
CA THR A 66 -15.05 7.80 2.13
C THR A 66 -14.67 8.09 3.58
N ASP A 67 -15.21 7.34 4.54
CA ASP A 67 -14.94 7.56 5.96
C ASP A 67 -13.57 7.01 6.37
N VAL A 68 -13.07 6.02 5.64
CA VAL A 68 -11.87 5.24 6.00
C VAL A 68 -10.71 5.35 5.01
N LYS A 69 -10.96 5.80 3.77
CA LYS A 69 -9.96 5.81 2.68
C LYS A 69 -8.66 6.55 3.02
N ASP A 70 -8.72 7.59 3.83
CA ASP A 70 -7.54 8.43 4.16
C ASP A 70 -6.58 7.71 5.13
N TYR A 71 -7.06 6.68 5.83
CA TYR A 71 -6.27 5.83 6.72
C TYR A 71 -6.07 4.41 6.19
N ALA A 72 -6.64 4.10 5.03
CA ALA A 72 -6.51 2.81 4.39
C ALA A 72 -5.14 2.69 3.71
N PHE A 73 -4.56 1.49 3.73
CA PHE A 73 -3.31 1.20 3.04
C PHE A 73 -3.43 -0.11 2.26
N VAL A 74 -2.77 -0.18 1.10
CA VAL A 74 -2.73 -1.41 0.31
C VAL A 74 -1.92 -2.44 1.08
N LEU A 75 -2.53 -3.60 1.31
CA LEU A 75 -1.81 -4.77 1.83
C LEU A 75 -1.08 -5.44 0.67
N PRO A 76 0.18 -5.85 0.86
CA PRO A 76 0.80 -6.75 -0.10
C PRO A 76 -0.08 -8.00 -0.21
N PRO A 77 -0.36 -8.50 -1.42
CA PRO A 77 -1.04 -9.78 -1.58
C PRO A 77 -0.34 -10.83 -0.72
N GLU A 78 -1.08 -11.72 -0.05
CA GLU A 78 -0.49 -12.77 0.80
C GLU A 78 0.60 -13.59 0.08
N LYS A 79 0.48 -13.75 -1.25
CA LYS A 79 1.49 -14.40 -2.09
C LYS A 79 2.83 -13.66 -2.24
N ILE A 80 2.89 -12.34 -1.99
CA ILE A 80 4.12 -11.56 -2.17
C ILE A 80 5.11 -11.73 -1.01
N LEU A 81 4.67 -12.28 0.13
CA LEU A 81 5.57 -12.56 1.27
C LEU A 81 6.72 -13.53 0.91
N THR A 82 6.56 -14.31 -0.16
CA THR A 82 7.58 -15.26 -0.66
C THR A 82 7.84 -15.10 -2.16
N CYS A 83 7.72 -13.89 -2.71
CA CYS A 83 8.02 -13.67 -4.13
C CYS A 83 9.53 -13.83 -4.38
N ASP A 84 9.91 -14.89 -5.08
CA ASP A 84 11.26 -15.04 -5.63
C ASP A 84 11.37 -14.16 -6.88
N TYR A 85 11.86 -12.94 -6.68
CA TYR A 85 12.01 -11.96 -7.74
C TYR A 85 13.04 -12.40 -8.79
N GLU A 86 14.02 -13.23 -8.42
CA GLU A 86 15.02 -13.73 -9.35
C GLU A 86 14.39 -14.78 -10.27
N ASP A 87 13.64 -15.75 -9.72
CA ASP A 87 12.89 -16.71 -10.53
C ASP A 87 11.86 -16.02 -11.43
N GLY A 88 11.13 -15.03 -10.89
CA GLY A 88 10.15 -14.26 -11.66
C GLY A 88 10.79 -13.46 -12.80
N TRP A 89 12.00 -12.94 -12.62
CA TRP A 89 12.74 -12.23 -13.67
C TRP A 89 13.22 -13.19 -14.78
N VAL A 90 13.73 -14.36 -14.40
CA VAL A 90 14.32 -15.33 -15.35
C VAL A 90 13.24 -16.12 -16.09
N ASN A 91 12.17 -16.51 -15.40
CA ASN A 91 11.19 -17.50 -15.87
C ASN A 91 9.76 -16.96 -16.01
N GLY A 92 9.51 -15.71 -15.60
CA GLY A 92 8.17 -15.11 -15.66
C GLY A 92 7.71 -14.77 -17.09
N ASP A 93 6.38 -14.69 -17.27
CA ASP A 93 5.80 -14.23 -18.53
C ASP A 93 6.18 -12.76 -18.80
N ALA A 94 6.84 -12.52 -19.93
CA ALA A 94 7.28 -11.19 -20.35
C ALA A 94 6.53 -10.72 -21.60
N LYS A 95 6.30 -9.39 -21.69
CA LYS A 95 5.77 -8.73 -22.89
C LYS A 95 6.65 -7.54 -23.25
N LEU A 96 6.95 -7.40 -24.53
CA LEU A 96 7.61 -6.22 -25.07
C LEU A 96 6.58 -5.13 -25.33
N LEU A 97 6.73 -4.00 -24.64
CA LEU A 97 5.90 -2.81 -24.84
C LEU A 97 6.74 -1.74 -25.56
N HIS A 98 6.15 -1.10 -26.57
CA HIS A 98 6.80 -0.03 -27.35
C HIS A 98 6.28 1.36 -26.99
N GLU A 99 5.35 1.45 -26.04
CA GLU A 99 4.77 2.70 -25.56
C GLU A 99 5.13 2.88 -24.08
N ILE A 100 5.65 4.06 -23.74
CA ILE A 100 6.00 4.41 -22.37
C ILE A 100 4.72 4.94 -21.70
N PRO A 101 4.23 4.30 -20.62
CA PRO A 101 3.11 4.85 -19.88
C PRO A 101 3.50 6.20 -19.25
N PRO A 102 2.60 7.19 -19.18
CA PRO A 102 2.92 8.51 -18.63
C PRO A 102 3.51 8.48 -17.21
N SER A 103 3.15 7.47 -16.41
CA SER A 103 3.68 7.26 -15.06
C SER A 103 5.17 6.87 -15.03
N ALA A 104 5.75 6.40 -16.13
CA ALA A 104 7.11 5.89 -16.20
C ALA A 104 8.12 6.89 -16.80
N VAL A 105 7.69 8.05 -17.30
CA VAL A 105 8.57 9.04 -17.98
C VAL A 105 9.79 9.38 -17.13
N HIS A 106 9.61 9.61 -15.83
CA HIS A 106 10.70 9.97 -14.92
C HIS A 106 11.78 8.88 -14.79
N ALA A 107 11.42 7.61 -14.91
CA ALA A 107 12.39 6.52 -14.86
C ALA A 107 13.29 6.52 -16.11
N TYR A 108 12.73 6.83 -17.29
CA TYR A 108 13.50 6.92 -18.53
C TYR A 108 14.44 8.15 -18.51
N GLU A 109 13.98 9.30 -18.04
CA GLU A 109 14.82 10.50 -17.89
C GLU A 109 16.04 10.25 -16.99
N GLN A 110 15.86 9.50 -15.88
CA GLN A 110 16.96 9.13 -15.00
C GLN A 110 17.97 8.21 -15.69
N VAL A 111 17.49 7.22 -16.45
CA VAL A 111 18.35 6.31 -17.21
C VAL A 111 19.13 7.06 -18.27
N GLU A 112 18.49 7.93 -19.05
CA GLU A 112 19.14 8.74 -20.07
C GLU A 112 20.23 9.64 -19.47
N LYS A 113 19.95 10.27 -18.33
CA LYS A 113 20.94 11.07 -17.59
C LYS A 113 22.12 10.23 -17.12
N TYR A 114 21.86 9.03 -16.59
CA TYR A 114 22.91 8.11 -16.15
C TYR A 114 23.79 7.67 -17.33
N MET A 115 23.17 7.31 -18.46
CA MET A 115 23.91 6.88 -19.67
C MET A 115 24.71 8.03 -20.29
N ALA A 116 24.18 9.25 -20.29
CA ALA A 116 24.91 10.44 -20.74
C ALA A 116 26.13 10.72 -19.86
N ALA A 117 25.99 10.60 -18.53
CA ALA A 117 27.10 10.77 -17.59
C ALA A 117 28.16 9.66 -17.74
N ALA A 118 27.75 8.42 -18.01
CA ALA A 118 28.66 7.29 -18.23
C ALA A 118 29.47 7.44 -19.53
N ASN A 119 28.87 7.98 -20.60
CA ASN A 119 29.57 8.21 -21.87
C ASN A 119 30.58 9.37 -21.81
N ILE A 120 30.36 10.38 -20.95
CA ILE A 120 31.31 11.50 -20.77
C ILE A 120 32.60 11.03 -20.06
N GLN A 121 32.55 9.97 -19.26
CA GLN A 121 33.72 9.45 -18.53
C GLN A 121 34.70 8.66 -19.39
N ILE A 122 34.35 8.31 -20.65
CA ILE A 122 35.21 7.50 -21.53
C ILE A 122 36.16 8.38 -22.38
N GLU A 123 35.90 9.69 -22.50
CA GLU A 123 36.70 10.59 -23.37
C GLU A 123 37.88 11.30 -22.65
N GLU A 124 37.98 11.27 -21.31
CA GLU A 124 39.06 11.95 -20.57
C GLU A 124 40.33 11.11 -20.33
N GLY A 125 40.45 9.93 -20.98
CA GLY A 125 41.51 8.94 -20.69
C GLY A 125 42.73 8.86 -21.63
N ASP A 126 42.71 9.46 -22.83
CA ASP A 126 43.73 9.18 -23.87
C ASP A 126 44.50 10.43 -24.36
N ALA A 127 45.05 11.21 -23.42
CA ALA A 127 45.94 12.33 -23.78
C ALA A 127 47.16 12.46 -22.83
N HIS A 128 47.99 11.43 -22.76
CA HIS A 128 49.43 11.49 -22.44
C HIS A 128 50.00 10.10 -22.77
N ASP A 129 50.91 9.88 -23.72
CA ASP A 129 52.22 10.51 -23.75
C ASP A 129 52.88 10.33 -25.14
N LYS A 130 53.28 11.44 -25.75
CA LYS A 130 54.30 11.48 -26.80
C LYS A 130 55.29 12.58 -26.43
N ASN A 131 56.31 12.22 -25.65
CA ASN A 131 57.71 12.54 -25.93
C ASN A 131 58.65 11.91 -24.91
#